data_AF-A0AA36BW64-F1
#
_entry.id   AF-A0AA36BW64-F1
#
_cell.length_a   1.000
_cell.length_b   1.000
_cell.length_c   1.000
_cell.angle_alpha   90.00
_cell.angle_beta   90.00
_cell.angle_gamma   90.00
#
_symmetry.space_group_name_H-M   'P 1'
#
loop_
_entity.id
_entity.type
_entity.pdbx_description
1 polymer ?
#
loop_
_entity_poly.entity_id
_entity_poly.type
_entity_poly.pdbx_seq_one_letter_code
_entity_poly.pdbx_strand_id
1 'polypeptide(L)'
;MVSSSDAGTILTILAIVSSICPALTEETSSTLRLVHVLYRHGDRSPISDYPNEDLTNIWPKGFGQLTKVGMQQQYELGKYLRKRYNGFLNTSFHTDEVVVRSTDKDRTLMSAYSNLAGFFYPSSEDVWNPDIPWQPIPVHTVPRMDDNLLYMESNCPKYMKLYENFQKSKRFKELIDDYKDLIKLVSDKSGATGDIESVTSVYDNLFCKRAHNFTLPSWASDDVMLKLKALEMIKMKNYFYTPSMQLLKGA
;
A
#
# COMPACT_ATOMS: atom_id res chain seq x y z
N MET A 1 23.48 -61.12 -81.08
CA MET A 1 24.12 -61.55 -79.83
C MET A 1 24.58 -60.30 -79.10
N VAL A 2 24.33 -60.24 -77.78
CA VAL A 2 24.64 -59.17 -76.81
C VAL A 2 23.77 -57.92 -76.99
N SER A 3 22.62 -57.85 -76.30
CA SER A 3 22.37 -57.19 -74.98
C SER A 3 22.42 -55.65 -75.09
N SER A 4 21.61 -54.85 -74.41
CA SER A 4 20.92 -54.98 -73.13
C SER A 4 19.95 -53.77 -73.01
N SER A 5 18.69 -54.02 -72.67
CA SER A 5 17.96 -53.50 -71.49
C SER A 5 18.20 -52.03 -71.11
N ASP A 6 17.13 -51.25 -71.09
CA ASP A 6 16.83 -50.34 -69.98
C ASP A 6 15.32 -50.04 -69.95
N ALA A 7 14.62 -50.72 -69.03
CA ALA A 7 13.26 -50.38 -68.65
C ALA A 7 13.33 -49.40 -67.47
N GLY A 8 13.26 -48.10 -67.77
CA GLY A 8 13.18 -47.05 -66.77
C GLY A 8 11.84 -47.07 -66.05
N THR A 9 11.88 -47.35 -64.74
CA THR A 9 10.75 -47.18 -63.82
C THR A 9 10.42 -45.68 -63.67
N ILE A 10 9.22 -45.27 -64.09
CA ILE A 10 8.70 -43.91 -63.86
C ILE A 10 8.28 -43.81 -62.39
N LEU A 11 9.02 -43.04 -61.59
CA LEU A 11 8.68 -42.68 -60.22
C LEU A 11 7.69 -41.52 -60.26
N THR A 12 6.40 -41.80 -60.07
CA THR A 12 5.36 -40.76 -59.92
C THR A 12 5.41 -40.18 -58.51
N ILE A 13 5.95 -38.98 -58.34
CA ILE A 13 5.88 -38.23 -57.07
C ILE A 13 4.52 -37.50 -57.03
N LEU A 14 3.59 -38.00 -56.24
CA LEU A 14 2.39 -37.25 -55.84
C LEU A 14 2.80 -36.15 -54.85
N ALA A 15 2.87 -34.90 -55.32
CA ALA A 15 2.97 -33.74 -54.44
C ALA A 15 1.57 -33.45 -53.86
N ILE A 16 1.35 -33.89 -52.61
CA ILE A 16 0.20 -33.45 -51.81
C ILE A 16 0.46 -31.99 -51.43
N VAL A 17 -0.13 -31.05 -52.17
CA VAL A 17 -0.16 -29.64 -51.75
C VAL A 17 -1.17 -29.56 -50.61
N SER A 18 -0.70 -29.72 -49.37
CA SER A 18 -1.53 -29.35 -48.23
C SER A 18 -1.75 -27.84 -48.29
N SER A 19 -2.98 -27.41 -48.57
CA SER A 19 -3.40 -26.03 -48.31
C SER A 19 -3.25 -25.79 -46.81
N ILE A 20 -2.10 -25.23 -46.43
CA ILE A 20 -1.92 -24.61 -45.13
C ILE A 20 -2.77 -23.35 -45.21
N CYS A 21 -4.02 -23.46 -44.75
CA CYS A 21 -4.82 -22.30 -44.39
C CYS A 21 -4.02 -21.59 -43.30
N PRO A 22 -3.50 -20.38 -43.51
CA PRO A 22 -2.93 -19.62 -42.41
C PRO A 22 -4.09 -19.36 -41.48
N ALA A 23 -4.10 -20.01 -40.31
CA ALA A 23 -4.91 -19.55 -39.20
C ALA A 23 -4.49 -18.09 -38.99
N LEU A 24 -5.38 -17.16 -39.35
CA LEU A 24 -5.26 -15.77 -38.95
C LEU A 24 -5.27 -15.80 -37.43
N THR A 25 -4.07 -15.73 -36.85
CA THR A 25 -3.91 -15.43 -35.46
C THR A 25 -4.39 -13.99 -35.33
N GLU A 26 -5.65 -13.80 -34.94
CA GLU A 26 -6.06 -12.54 -34.35
C GLU A 26 -5.14 -12.35 -33.14
N GLU A 27 -4.10 -11.53 -33.30
CA GLU A 27 -3.41 -10.97 -32.17
C GLU A 27 -4.45 -10.20 -31.36
N THR A 28 -4.94 -10.84 -30.30
CA THR A 28 -5.76 -10.19 -29.30
C THR A 28 -4.86 -9.20 -28.56
N SER A 29 -4.67 -8.02 -29.16
CA SER A 29 -3.92 -6.92 -28.56
C SER A 29 -4.67 -6.43 -27.33
N SER A 30 -4.33 -7.00 -26.17
CA SER A 30 -4.86 -6.54 -24.90
C SER A 30 -4.22 -5.19 -24.57
N THR A 31 -5.05 -4.16 -24.38
CA THR A 31 -4.60 -2.80 -24.06
C THR A 31 -5.05 -2.41 -22.65
N LEU A 32 -4.25 -1.60 -21.97
CA LEU A 32 -4.61 -1.05 -20.67
C LEU A 32 -5.78 -0.07 -20.84
N ARG A 33 -6.83 -0.21 -20.01
CA ARG A 33 -8.04 0.61 -20.09
C ARG A 33 -8.33 1.40 -18.83
N LEU A 34 -7.95 0.88 -17.66
CA LEU A 34 -8.23 1.50 -16.37
C LEU A 34 -7.19 1.05 -15.35
N VAL A 35 -6.81 1.94 -14.45
CA VAL A 35 -5.91 1.66 -13.34
C VAL A 35 -6.50 2.24 -12.06
N HIS A 36 -6.55 1.42 -11.01
CA HIS A 36 -6.77 1.88 -9.64
C HIS A 36 -5.45 1.75 -8.88
N VAL A 37 -4.98 2.86 -8.29
CA VAL A 37 -3.80 2.86 -7.43
C VAL A 37 -4.23 3.18 -6.01
N LEU A 38 -4.08 2.22 -5.10
CA LEU A 38 -4.25 2.40 -3.67
C LEU A 38 -2.86 2.35 -3.00
N TYR A 39 -2.50 3.40 -2.29
CA TYR A 39 -1.22 3.48 -1.59
C TYR A 39 -1.39 4.02 -0.17
N ARG A 40 -0.50 3.61 0.72
CA ARG A 40 -0.38 4.19 2.06
C ARG A 40 0.37 5.52 1.98
N HIS A 41 0.11 6.40 2.94
CA HIS A 41 0.91 7.60 3.18
C HIS A 41 2.42 7.28 3.35
N GLY A 42 3.29 8.27 3.15
CA GLY A 42 4.72 8.15 3.42
C GLY A 42 5.07 8.11 4.92
N ASP A 43 6.35 8.08 5.23
CA ASP A 43 6.90 8.18 6.59
C ASP A 43 6.29 9.34 7.40
N ARG A 44 6.02 9.07 8.69
CA ARG A 44 5.34 9.99 9.61
C ARG A 44 5.91 9.91 11.02
N SER A 45 5.61 10.92 11.84
CA SER A 45 5.77 10.85 13.29
C SER A 45 4.81 9.80 13.91
N PRO A 46 5.07 9.34 15.15
CA PRO A 46 4.17 8.45 15.90
C PRO A 46 2.76 9.00 15.98
N ILE A 47 1.74 8.15 16.12
CA ILE A 47 0.34 8.63 16.29
C ILE A 47 0.11 9.23 17.69
N SER A 48 0.83 8.75 18.71
CA SER A 48 0.74 9.23 20.08
C SER A 48 2.02 8.92 20.86
N ASP A 49 2.09 9.47 22.07
CA ASP A 49 3.04 9.07 23.11
C ASP A 49 2.60 7.85 23.90
N TYR A 50 3.48 7.41 24.78
CA TYR A 50 3.18 6.41 25.80
C TYR A 50 3.56 6.94 27.20
N PRO A 51 2.87 6.50 28.28
CA PRO A 51 2.87 7.21 29.56
C PRO A 51 4.24 7.49 30.20
N ASN A 52 5.21 6.59 30.04
CA ASN A 52 6.53 6.74 30.65
C ASN A 52 7.52 7.57 29.81
N GLU A 53 7.11 8.16 28.69
CA GLU A 53 7.97 9.02 27.87
C GLU A 53 7.16 10.15 27.21
N ASP A 54 7.47 11.41 27.55
CA ASP A 54 6.92 12.59 26.84
C ASP A 54 7.79 12.88 25.61
N LEU A 55 7.19 12.79 24.42
CA LEU A 55 7.86 13.01 23.14
C LEU A 55 7.27 14.21 22.39
N THR A 56 6.44 15.01 23.06
CA THR A 56 5.74 16.15 22.46
C THR A 56 6.73 17.13 21.80
N ASN A 57 7.94 17.27 22.37
CA ASN A 57 8.94 18.22 21.91
C ASN A 57 9.95 17.69 20.87
N ILE A 58 9.97 16.38 20.60
CA ILE A 58 10.95 15.81 19.66
C ILE A 58 10.43 15.71 18.21
N TRP A 59 9.12 15.88 18.01
CA TRP A 59 8.47 15.87 16.71
C TRP A 59 8.03 17.30 16.34
N PRO A 60 8.76 18.03 15.47
CA PRO A 60 8.53 19.46 15.24
C PRO A 60 7.15 19.84 14.72
N LYS A 61 6.45 18.89 14.10
CA LYS A 61 5.07 19.05 13.60
C LYS A 61 4.02 18.36 14.48
N GLY A 62 4.43 17.78 15.60
CA GLY A 62 3.58 16.94 16.45
C GLY A 62 3.33 15.54 15.87
N PHE A 63 2.36 14.85 16.46
CA PHE A 63 2.06 13.44 16.18
C PHE A 63 1.22 13.22 14.92
N GLY A 64 1.43 12.07 14.29
CA GLY A 64 0.67 11.58 13.15
C GLY A 64 0.89 12.38 11.86
N GLN A 65 1.92 13.23 11.82
CA GLN A 65 2.23 14.15 10.74
C GLN A 65 3.25 13.58 9.76
N LEU A 66 3.06 13.88 8.47
CA LEU A 66 3.98 13.45 7.41
C LEU A 66 5.32 14.16 7.56
N THR A 67 6.41 13.39 7.47
CA THR A 67 7.77 13.95 7.54
C THR A 67 8.28 14.34 6.16
N LYS A 68 9.44 15.01 6.12
CA LYS A 68 10.15 15.29 4.85
C LYS A 68 10.54 13.99 4.13
N VAL A 69 10.90 12.94 4.88
CA VAL A 69 11.17 11.62 4.32
C VAL A 69 9.91 11.06 3.66
N GLY A 70 8.75 11.20 4.31
CA GLY A 70 7.48 10.75 3.76
C GLY A 70 7.04 11.50 2.50
N MET A 71 7.29 12.82 2.45
CA MET A 71 7.08 13.62 1.24
C MET A 71 7.94 13.10 0.09
N GLN A 72 9.23 12.88 0.33
CA GLN A 72 10.15 12.37 -0.70
C GLN A 72 9.76 10.96 -1.18
N GLN A 73 9.38 10.07 -0.27
CA GLN A 73 8.91 8.72 -0.62
C GLN A 73 7.71 8.77 -1.58
N GLN A 74 6.76 9.65 -1.31
CA GLN A 74 5.58 9.80 -2.16
C GLN A 74 5.90 10.46 -3.49
N TYR A 75 6.79 11.46 -3.50
CA TYR A 75 7.29 12.07 -4.72
C TYR A 75 7.97 11.04 -5.64
N GLU A 76 8.84 10.18 -5.10
CA GLU A 76 9.47 9.11 -5.87
C GLU A 76 8.47 8.05 -6.33
N LEU A 77 7.46 7.71 -5.51
CA LEU A 77 6.36 6.85 -5.95
C LEU A 77 5.60 7.48 -7.13
N GLY A 78 5.31 8.78 -7.08
CA GLY A 78 4.69 9.53 -8.17
C GLY A 78 5.50 9.43 -9.47
N LYS A 79 6.81 9.67 -9.39
CA LYS A 79 7.73 9.52 -10.53
C LYS A 79 7.74 8.11 -11.11
N TYR A 80 7.76 7.10 -10.23
CA TYR A 80 7.68 5.70 -10.65
C TYR A 80 6.37 5.42 -11.41
N LEU A 81 5.23 5.86 -10.86
CA LEU A 81 3.93 5.64 -11.49
C LEU A 81 3.82 6.40 -12.82
N ARG A 82 4.36 7.62 -12.91
CA ARG A 82 4.43 8.38 -14.16
C ARG A 82 5.21 7.65 -15.25
N LYS A 83 6.36 7.07 -14.90
CA LYS A 83 7.15 6.24 -15.82
C LYS A 83 6.39 4.97 -16.22
N ARG A 84 5.71 4.33 -15.27
CA ARG A 84 4.97 3.08 -15.47
C ARG A 84 3.77 3.24 -16.40
N TYR A 85 3.04 4.36 -16.27
CA TYR A 85 1.83 4.63 -17.06
C TYR A 85 2.07 5.65 -18.18
N ASN A 86 3.33 5.85 -18.57
CA ASN A 86 3.67 6.64 -19.72
C ASN A 86 3.05 6.03 -20.99
N GLY A 87 2.40 6.86 -21.80
CA GLY A 87 1.66 6.42 -22.99
C GLY A 87 0.26 5.86 -22.71
N PHE A 88 -0.15 5.70 -21.45
CA PHE A 88 -1.53 5.44 -21.07
C PHE A 88 -2.29 6.72 -20.71
N LEU A 89 -1.62 7.67 -20.04
CA LEU A 89 -2.16 8.98 -19.66
C LEU A 89 -1.48 10.10 -20.45
N ASN A 90 -2.19 11.21 -20.65
CA ASN A 90 -1.59 12.42 -21.20
C ASN A 90 -0.43 12.93 -20.34
N THR A 91 0.46 13.71 -20.93
CA THR A 91 1.57 14.37 -20.22
C THR A 91 1.08 15.40 -19.22
N SER A 92 0.08 16.18 -19.62
CA SER A 92 -0.61 17.15 -18.79
C SER A 92 -1.72 16.49 -17.99
N PHE A 93 -2.10 17.11 -16.88
CA PHE A 93 -3.22 16.65 -16.08
C PHE A 93 -4.54 17.04 -16.74
N HIS A 94 -5.46 16.09 -16.84
CA HIS A 94 -6.84 16.33 -17.28
C HIS A 94 -7.84 15.72 -16.28
N THR A 95 -8.87 16.49 -15.95
CA THR A 95 -9.85 16.14 -14.90
C THR A 95 -10.77 14.98 -15.27
N ASP A 96 -10.90 14.67 -16.56
CA ASP A 96 -11.65 13.54 -17.10
C ASP A 96 -10.84 12.23 -17.14
N GLU A 97 -9.51 12.30 -17.02
CA GLU A 97 -8.62 11.13 -17.00
C GLU A 97 -8.23 10.67 -15.60
N VAL A 98 -8.01 11.62 -14.67
CA VAL A 98 -7.48 11.33 -13.34
C VAL A 98 -8.32 11.93 -12.23
N VAL A 99 -8.78 11.05 -11.33
CA VAL A 99 -9.47 11.41 -10.09
C VAL A 99 -8.63 10.96 -8.91
N VAL A 100 -8.38 11.87 -7.97
CA VAL A 100 -7.60 11.58 -6.77
C VAL A 100 -8.49 11.72 -5.54
N ARG A 101 -8.54 10.68 -4.71
CA ARG A 101 -9.24 10.67 -3.44
C ARG A 101 -8.27 10.33 -2.31
N SER A 102 -8.39 11.04 -1.19
CA SER A 102 -7.64 10.77 0.03
C SER A 102 -8.57 10.72 1.24
N THR A 103 -8.16 10.00 2.28
CA THR A 103 -8.81 10.14 3.60
C THR A 103 -8.50 11.51 4.18
N ASP A 104 -9.41 12.02 5.03
CA ASP A 104 -9.31 13.32 5.66
C ASP A 104 -8.27 13.36 6.81
N LYS A 105 -7.02 13.00 6.54
CA LYS A 105 -5.87 13.12 7.46
C LYS A 105 -4.78 13.92 6.76
N ASP A 106 -4.15 14.85 7.46
CA ASP A 106 -3.09 15.70 6.91
C ASP A 106 -2.02 14.84 6.21
N ARG A 107 -1.57 13.77 6.85
CA ARG A 107 -0.55 12.88 6.29
C ARG A 107 -0.94 12.20 4.98
N THR A 108 -2.21 11.89 4.75
CA THR A 108 -2.67 11.24 3.51
C THR A 108 -2.94 12.28 2.43
N LEU A 109 -3.47 13.45 2.77
CA LEU A 109 -3.63 14.58 1.85
C LEU A 109 -2.26 15.07 1.35
N MET A 110 -1.33 15.34 2.27
CA MET A 110 0.04 15.77 1.94
C MET A 110 0.80 14.70 1.14
N SER A 111 0.55 13.41 1.41
CA SER A 111 1.13 12.31 0.62
C SER A 111 0.62 12.33 -0.81
N ALA A 112 -0.69 12.52 -1.01
CA ALA A 112 -1.28 12.62 -2.35
C ALA A 112 -0.70 13.81 -3.12
N TYR A 113 -0.61 14.99 -2.51
CA TYR A 113 0.02 16.15 -3.16
C TYR A 113 1.50 15.94 -3.47
N SER A 114 2.26 15.31 -2.57
CA SER A 114 3.68 14.99 -2.81
C SER A 114 3.83 13.99 -3.96
N ASN A 115 2.95 12.99 -4.03
CA ASN A 115 2.90 12.03 -5.12
C ASN A 115 2.57 12.71 -6.46
N LEU A 116 1.54 13.55 -6.49
CA LEU A 116 1.12 14.28 -7.68
C LEU A 116 2.20 15.23 -8.20
N ALA A 117 2.98 15.86 -7.31
CA ALA A 117 4.12 16.68 -7.70
C ALA A 117 5.20 15.87 -8.46
N GLY A 118 5.38 14.58 -8.12
CA GLY A 118 6.27 13.68 -8.84
C GLY A 118 5.63 13.03 -10.07
N PHE A 119 4.30 12.90 -10.07
CA PHE A 119 3.54 12.28 -11.16
C PHE A 119 3.31 13.26 -12.33
N PHE A 120 2.86 14.47 -12.05
CA PHE A 120 2.50 15.50 -13.02
C PHE A 120 3.44 16.71 -12.92
N TYR A 121 4.73 16.46 -13.14
CA TYR A 121 5.68 17.56 -13.27
C TYR A 121 5.24 18.47 -14.45
N PRO A 122 5.09 19.80 -14.26
CA PRO A 122 4.47 20.65 -15.27
C PRO A 122 5.24 20.60 -16.60
N SER A 123 4.51 20.37 -17.70
CA SER A 123 5.01 20.65 -19.05
C SER A 123 5.02 22.17 -19.28
N SER A 124 5.67 22.65 -20.36
CA SER A 124 5.74 24.09 -20.65
C SER A 124 4.37 24.78 -20.73
N GLU A 125 3.32 24.05 -21.11
CA GLU A 125 1.95 24.57 -21.22
C GLU A 125 1.24 24.62 -19.86
N ASP A 126 1.62 23.76 -18.90
CA ASP A 126 1.04 23.69 -17.56
C ASP A 126 1.76 24.61 -16.55
N VAL A 127 2.88 25.23 -16.95
CA VAL A 127 3.62 26.19 -16.12
C VAL A 127 2.81 27.48 -16.01
N TRP A 128 2.10 27.63 -14.89
CA TRP A 128 1.40 28.87 -14.54
C TRP A 128 2.31 29.89 -13.85
N ASN A 129 3.43 29.44 -13.26
CA ASN A 129 4.43 30.28 -12.61
C ASN A 129 5.84 29.71 -12.87
N PRO A 130 6.76 30.48 -13.49
CA PRO A 130 8.09 29.99 -13.86
C PRO A 130 8.99 29.67 -12.66
N ASP A 131 8.74 30.26 -11.48
CA ASP A 131 9.52 30.04 -10.27
C ASP A 131 9.02 28.82 -9.47
N ILE A 132 7.85 28.27 -9.85
CA ILE A 132 7.19 27.19 -9.12
C ILE A 132 6.91 26.05 -10.10
N PRO A 133 7.81 25.04 -10.20
CA PRO A 133 7.60 23.87 -11.06
C PRO A 133 6.61 22.88 -10.43
N TRP A 134 5.40 23.37 -10.16
CA TRP A 134 4.28 22.63 -9.59
C TRP A 134 2.96 23.19 -10.12
N GLN A 135 1.96 22.32 -10.23
CA GLN A 135 0.59 22.70 -10.62
C GLN A 135 -0.43 22.19 -9.60
N PRO A 136 -1.51 22.96 -9.34
CA PRO A 136 -2.59 22.51 -8.47
C PRO A 136 -3.39 21.39 -9.13
N ILE A 137 -3.42 20.22 -8.49
CA ILE A 137 -4.28 19.10 -8.87
C ILE A 137 -5.25 18.80 -7.73
N PRO A 138 -6.56 18.71 -7.99
CA PRO A 138 -7.55 18.50 -6.95
C PRO A 138 -7.39 17.13 -6.29
N VAL A 139 -7.39 17.11 -4.96
CA VAL A 139 -7.46 15.91 -4.13
C VAL A 139 -8.77 15.96 -3.37
N HIS A 140 -9.68 15.05 -3.70
CA HIS A 140 -10.99 14.98 -3.06
C HIS A 140 -10.91 14.22 -1.75
N THR A 141 -11.73 14.63 -0.78
CA THR A 141 -11.84 13.95 0.51
C THR A 141 -13.26 13.98 1.02
N VAL A 142 -13.52 13.16 2.04
CA VAL A 142 -14.79 13.06 2.75
C VAL A 142 -14.44 13.11 4.25
N PRO A 143 -15.24 13.80 5.10
CA PRO A 143 -15.01 13.81 6.54
C PRO A 143 -14.82 12.40 7.09
N ARG A 144 -13.86 12.23 8.02
CA ARG A 144 -13.44 10.90 8.51
C ARG A 144 -14.59 9.98 8.91
N MET A 145 -15.57 10.50 9.63
CA MET A 145 -16.68 9.71 10.16
C MET A 145 -17.68 9.26 9.09
N ASP A 146 -17.65 9.91 7.92
CA ASP A 146 -18.52 9.64 6.78
C ASP A 146 -17.79 8.87 5.67
N ASP A 147 -16.48 8.62 5.81
CA ASP A 147 -15.67 7.92 4.82
C ASP A 147 -15.83 6.40 4.94
N ASN A 148 -16.81 5.85 4.23
CA ASN A 148 -17.08 4.42 4.15
C ASN A 148 -16.24 3.65 3.11
N LEU A 149 -15.25 4.29 2.49
CA LEU A 149 -14.45 3.70 1.41
C LEU A 149 -12.99 3.48 1.83
N LEU A 150 -12.30 4.50 2.34
CA LEU A 150 -10.86 4.44 2.63
C LEU A 150 -10.55 4.51 4.14
N TYR A 151 -11.43 5.07 4.96
CA TYR A 151 -11.17 5.20 6.40
C TYR A 151 -11.67 3.97 7.17
N MET A 152 -10.73 3.09 7.54
CA MET A 152 -11.06 1.85 8.24
C MET A 152 -11.66 2.05 9.63
N GLU A 153 -11.54 3.22 10.26
CA GLU A 153 -12.07 3.46 11.61
C GLU A 153 -13.48 4.10 11.60
N SER A 154 -14.10 4.23 10.43
CA SER A 154 -15.47 4.73 10.31
C SER A 154 -16.47 3.90 11.10
N ASN A 155 -17.50 4.57 11.61
CA ASN A 155 -18.49 3.96 12.50
C ASN A 155 -19.29 2.87 11.78
N CYS A 156 -19.14 1.63 12.23
CA CYS A 156 -19.91 0.48 11.73
C CYS A 156 -20.32 -0.41 12.91
N PRO A 157 -21.52 -0.20 13.50
CA PRO A 157 -21.96 -0.92 14.71
C PRO A 157 -21.94 -2.44 14.56
N LYS A 158 -22.30 -2.95 13.38
CA LYS A 158 -22.24 -4.39 13.09
C LYS A 158 -20.81 -4.93 13.14
N TYR A 159 -19.86 -4.21 12.54
CA TYR A 159 -18.45 -4.59 12.58
C TYR A 159 -17.91 -4.55 14.01
N MET A 160 -18.17 -3.47 14.75
CA MET A 160 -17.67 -3.31 16.12
C MET A 160 -18.11 -4.49 17.01
N LYS A 161 -19.38 -4.89 16.92
CA LYS A 161 -19.89 -6.06 17.64
C LYS A 161 -19.21 -7.37 17.22
N LEU A 162 -18.94 -7.56 15.92
CA LEU A 162 -18.22 -8.75 15.44
C LEU A 162 -16.78 -8.79 15.97
N TYR A 163 -16.08 -7.65 15.96
CA TYR A 163 -14.71 -7.54 16.44
C TYR A 163 -14.63 -7.75 17.95
N GLU A 164 -15.51 -7.14 18.74
CA GLU A 164 -15.60 -7.36 20.18
C GLU A 164 -15.86 -8.83 20.54
N ASN A 165 -16.76 -9.50 19.80
CA ASN A 165 -17.01 -10.93 20.00
C ASN A 165 -15.77 -11.77 19.65
N PHE A 166 -15.05 -11.41 18.59
CA PHE A 166 -13.81 -12.08 18.22
C PHE A 166 -12.73 -11.90 19.29
N GLN A 167 -12.54 -10.69 19.84
CA GLN A 167 -11.58 -10.43 20.92
C GLN A 167 -11.89 -11.25 22.20
N LYS A 168 -13.17 -11.61 22.44
CA LYS A 168 -13.58 -12.46 23.56
C LYS A 168 -13.41 -13.96 23.30
N SER A 169 -13.17 -14.36 22.05
CA SER A 169 -13.13 -15.76 21.62
C SER A 169 -11.91 -16.53 22.16
N LYS A 170 -12.05 -17.86 22.29
CA LYS A 170 -10.94 -18.76 22.64
C LYS A 170 -9.78 -18.62 21.65
N ARG A 171 -10.09 -18.52 20.36
CA ARG A 171 -9.10 -18.36 19.28
C ARG A 171 -8.23 -17.13 19.46
N PHE A 172 -8.83 -15.97 19.79
CA PHE A 172 -8.07 -14.75 20.01
C PHE A 172 -7.15 -14.88 21.23
N LYS A 173 -7.65 -15.46 22.33
CA LYS A 173 -6.85 -15.73 23.53
C LYS A 173 -5.65 -16.63 23.25
N GLU A 174 -5.85 -17.71 22.48
CA GLU A 174 -4.76 -18.60 22.04
C GLU A 174 -3.73 -17.89 21.16
N LEU A 175 -4.19 -17.00 20.28
CA LEU A 175 -3.32 -16.27 19.35
C LEU A 175 -2.38 -15.28 20.06
N ILE A 176 -2.82 -14.71 21.18
CA ILE A 176 -2.03 -13.76 21.98
C ILE A 176 -1.28 -14.44 23.14
N ASP A 177 -1.50 -15.74 23.39
CA ASP A 177 -0.96 -16.46 24.54
C ASP A 177 0.57 -16.43 24.53
N ASP A 178 1.17 -16.70 23.38
CA ASP A 178 2.62 -16.69 23.14
C ASP A 178 3.25 -15.29 23.33
N TYR A 179 2.42 -14.22 23.37
CA TYR A 179 2.88 -12.84 23.50
C TYR A 179 2.63 -12.26 24.90
N LYS A 180 2.10 -13.04 25.85
CA LYS A 180 1.79 -12.55 27.20
C LYS A 180 2.99 -11.94 27.92
N ASP A 181 4.15 -12.58 27.84
CA ASP A 181 5.37 -12.09 28.48
C ASP A 181 5.88 -10.81 27.81
N LEU A 182 5.77 -10.71 26.48
CA LEU A 182 6.10 -9.49 25.74
C LEU A 182 5.17 -8.35 26.12
N ILE A 183 3.85 -8.60 26.13
CA ILE A 183 2.83 -7.62 26.51
C ILE A 183 3.10 -7.11 27.92
N LYS A 184 3.37 -8.02 28.87
CA LYS A 184 3.73 -7.66 30.24
C LYS A 184 4.99 -6.81 30.29
N LEU A 185 6.08 -7.25 29.64
CA LEU A 185 7.33 -6.49 29.58
C LEU A 185 7.12 -5.07 29.07
N VAL A 186 6.40 -4.91 27.96
CA VAL A 186 6.17 -3.60 27.35
C VAL A 186 5.30 -2.73 28.24
N SER A 187 4.30 -3.31 28.90
CA SER A 187 3.43 -2.58 29.84
C SER A 187 4.21 -2.08 31.05
N ASP A 188 5.01 -2.95 31.66
CA ASP A 188 5.85 -2.61 32.82
C ASP A 188 6.86 -1.50 32.49
N LYS A 189 7.35 -1.44 31.25
CA LYS A 189 8.37 -0.47 30.81
C LYS A 189 7.79 0.83 30.27
N SER A 190 6.64 0.78 29.61
CA SER A 190 6.03 1.94 28.93
C SER A 190 4.90 2.60 29.72
N GLY A 191 4.32 1.90 30.71
CA GLY A 191 3.11 2.32 31.42
C GLY A 191 1.82 2.05 30.64
N ALA A 192 1.89 1.32 29.52
CA ALA A 192 0.71 0.89 28.77
C ALA A 192 -0.20 -0.03 29.60
N THR A 193 -1.49 -0.07 29.25
CA THR A 193 -2.55 -0.82 29.96
C THR A 193 -2.42 -2.33 29.89
N GLY A 194 -1.67 -2.86 28.92
CA GLY A 194 -1.41 -4.31 28.78
C GLY A 194 -2.38 -5.06 27.89
N ASP A 195 -3.13 -4.34 27.05
CA ASP A 195 -3.83 -4.89 25.90
C ASP A 195 -3.02 -4.73 24.60
N ILE A 196 -3.40 -5.48 23.56
CA ILE A 196 -2.70 -5.48 22.27
C ILE A 196 -2.71 -4.11 21.60
N GLU A 197 -3.79 -3.33 21.71
CA GLU A 197 -3.87 -1.98 21.17
C GLU A 197 -2.83 -1.05 21.82
N SER A 198 -2.76 -1.02 23.15
CA SER A 198 -1.83 -0.18 23.89
C SER A 198 -0.36 -0.56 23.62
N VAL A 199 -0.03 -1.84 23.63
CA VAL A 199 1.33 -2.35 23.37
C VAL A 199 1.78 -2.08 21.93
N THR A 200 0.87 -2.23 20.97
CA THR A 200 1.19 -1.92 19.58
C THR A 200 1.29 -0.42 19.29
N SER A 201 0.60 0.43 20.06
CA SER A 201 0.80 1.88 20.02
C SER A 201 2.23 2.26 20.45
N VAL A 202 2.75 1.62 21.51
CA VAL A 202 4.15 1.77 21.93
C VAL A 202 5.10 1.33 20.82
N TYR A 203 4.79 0.24 20.12
CA TYR A 203 5.59 -0.21 18.98
C TYR A 203 5.62 0.81 17.83
N ASP A 204 4.49 1.43 17.44
CA ASP A 204 4.46 2.49 16.42
C ASP A 204 5.42 3.62 16.80
N ASN A 205 5.43 4.00 18.08
CA ASN A 205 6.31 5.02 18.60
C ASN A 205 7.79 4.65 18.48
N LEU A 206 8.19 3.47 19.00
CA LEU A 206 9.55 2.97 18.92
C LEU A 206 10.02 2.79 17.47
N PHE A 207 9.12 2.35 16.58
CA PHE A 207 9.41 2.19 15.16
C PHE A 207 9.72 3.53 14.50
N CYS A 208 8.88 4.55 14.71
CA CYS A 208 9.12 5.90 14.22
C CYS A 208 10.41 6.49 14.80
N LYS A 209 10.67 6.35 16.11
CA LYS A 209 11.93 6.80 16.73
C LYS A 209 13.14 6.17 16.04
N ARG A 210 13.12 4.85 15.85
CA ARG A 210 14.18 4.11 15.14
C ARG A 210 14.38 4.60 13.71
N ALA A 211 13.29 4.82 12.97
CA ALA A 211 13.33 5.31 11.59
C ALA A 211 13.94 6.73 11.48
N HIS A 212 13.86 7.51 12.55
CA HIS A 212 14.43 8.86 12.64
C HIS A 212 15.72 8.92 13.47
N ASN A 213 16.40 7.77 13.63
CA ASN A 213 17.70 7.62 14.30
C ASN A 213 17.71 8.09 15.78
N PHE A 214 16.56 8.14 16.44
CA PHE A 214 16.51 8.36 17.88
C PHE A 214 17.00 7.12 18.62
N THR A 215 17.69 7.34 19.74
CA THR A 215 18.07 6.27 20.65
C THR A 215 16.82 5.65 21.28
N LEU A 216 16.71 4.33 21.16
CA LEU A 216 15.65 3.57 21.81
C LEU A 216 16.02 3.26 23.27
N PRO A 217 15.02 3.10 24.16
CA PRO A 217 15.28 2.66 25.51
C PRO A 217 15.89 1.25 25.52
N SER A 218 16.72 0.94 26.52
CA SER A 218 17.53 -0.29 26.58
C SER A 218 16.73 -1.59 26.54
N TRP A 219 15.45 -1.55 26.95
CA TRP A 219 14.56 -2.71 26.91
C TRP A 219 14.01 -2.98 25.50
N ALA A 220 14.02 -1.99 24.60
CA ALA A 220 13.54 -2.10 23.22
C ALA A 220 14.65 -2.65 22.29
N SER A 221 15.17 -3.83 22.63
CA SER A 221 16.15 -4.56 21.83
C SER A 221 15.59 -4.96 20.46
N ASP A 222 16.45 -5.41 19.55
CA ASP A 222 16.02 -5.88 18.24
C ASP A 222 15.09 -7.09 18.29
N ASP A 223 15.30 -8.00 19.25
CA ASP A 223 14.39 -9.13 19.49
C ASP A 223 13.01 -8.65 19.95
N VAL A 224 12.96 -7.70 20.89
CA VAL A 224 11.70 -7.11 21.37
C VAL A 224 10.97 -6.40 20.23
N MET A 225 11.68 -5.62 19.42
CA MET A 225 11.10 -4.91 18.27
C MET A 225 10.60 -5.87 17.19
N LEU A 226 11.29 -6.99 16.96
CA LEU A 226 10.83 -8.02 16.02
C LEU A 226 9.55 -8.69 16.51
N LYS A 227 9.46 -9.03 17.80
CA LYS A 227 8.27 -9.62 18.41
C LYS A 227 7.09 -8.64 18.43
N LEU A 228 7.34 -7.37 18.73
CA LEU A 228 6.33 -6.31 18.65
C LEU A 228 5.80 -6.12 17.22
N LYS A 229 6.68 -6.17 16.21
CA LYS A 229 6.26 -6.16 14.80
C LYS A 229 5.37 -7.35 14.47
N ALA A 230 5.69 -8.55 14.96
CA ALA A 230 4.86 -9.74 14.76
C ALA A 230 3.47 -9.56 15.40
N LEU A 231 3.42 -9.04 16.62
CA LEU A 231 2.17 -8.74 17.32
C LEU A 231 1.32 -7.69 16.58
N GLU A 232 1.95 -6.63 16.04
CA GLU A 232 1.27 -5.64 15.21
C GLU A 232 0.67 -6.25 13.93
N MET A 233 1.42 -7.13 13.25
CA MET A 233 0.91 -7.84 12.08
C MET A 233 -0.28 -8.75 12.44
N ILE A 234 -0.25 -9.39 13.61
CA ILE A 234 -1.39 -10.17 14.12
C ILE A 234 -2.61 -9.28 14.35
N LYS A 235 -2.45 -8.14 15.04
CA LYS A 235 -3.51 -7.15 15.25
C LYS A 235 -4.13 -6.72 13.93
N MET A 236 -3.31 -6.36 12.95
CA MET A 236 -3.76 -5.90 11.64
C MET A 236 -4.54 -6.98 10.88
N LYS A 237 -4.10 -8.24 10.90
CA LYS A 237 -4.82 -9.35 10.26
C LYS A 237 -6.17 -9.63 10.95
N ASN A 238 -6.21 -9.46 12.26
CA ASN A 238 -7.40 -9.73 13.07
C ASN A 238 -8.58 -8.80 12.77
N TYR A 239 -8.34 -7.60 12.23
CA TYR A 239 -9.43 -6.74 11.73
C TYR A 239 -10.25 -7.40 10.62
N PHE A 240 -9.71 -8.43 9.97
CA PHE A 240 -10.29 -9.11 8.81
C PHE A 240 -10.46 -10.61 9.06
N TYR A 241 -10.64 -11.03 10.32
CA TYR A 241 -10.59 -12.44 10.70
C TYR A 241 -11.72 -13.29 10.08
N THR A 242 -12.94 -12.75 9.98
CA THR A 242 -14.09 -13.48 9.41
C THR A 242 -14.50 -12.91 8.04
N PRO A 243 -15.16 -13.71 7.17
CA PRO A 243 -15.70 -13.19 5.91
C PRO A 243 -16.64 -11.99 6.08
N SER A 244 -17.44 -11.98 7.15
CA SER A 244 -18.31 -10.84 7.46
C SER A 244 -17.52 -9.60 7.87
N MET A 245 -16.40 -9.75 8.57
CA MET A 245 -15.53 -8.63 8.93
C MET A 245 -14.76 -8.09 7.72
N GLN A 246 -14.28 -8.97 6.84
CA GLN A 246 -13.64 -8.63 5.56
C GLN A 246 -14.56 -7.79 4.69
N LEU A 247 -15.79 -8.28 4.46
CA LEU A 247 -16.81 -7.58 3.68
C LEU A 247 -17.11 -6.18 4.24
N LEU A 248 -17.19 -6.04 5.56
CA LEU A 248 -17.52 -4.76 6.21
C LEU A 248 -16.33 -3.79 6.30
N LYS A 249 -15.10 -4.23 6.01
CA LYS A 249 -13.89 -3.39 6.03
C LYS A 249 -13.20 -3.25 4.66
N GLY A 250 -13.78 -3.85 3.61
CA GLY A 250 -13.26 -3.75 2.25
C GLY A 250 -11.97 -4.55 2.01
N ALA A 251 -11.84 -5.73 2.62
CA ALA A 251 -10.76 -6.69 2.36
C ALA A 251 -11.23 -7.91 1.59
#